data_AF-A0A2U8WAZ3-F1
#
_entry.id   AF-A0A2U8WAZ3-F1
#
_cell.length_a   1.000
_cell.length_b   1.000
_cell.length_c   1.000
_cell.angle_alpha   90.00
_cell.angle_beta   90.00
_cell.angle_gamma   90.00
#
_symmetry.space_group_name_H-M   'P 1'
#
loop_
_entity.id
_entity.type
_entity.pdbx_description
1 polymer ?
#
loop_
_entity_poly.entity_id
_entity_poly.type
_entity_poly.pdbx_seq_one_letter_code
_entity_poly.pdbx_strand_id
1 'polypeptide(L)'
;MSDPADTPDPFDPFGVIASMGEWCCLLKAARELREVDGEMMATMLEASAAGLAPVGPDAVANVRSIANLMRSLNLDVEAIRRRAPEAMRELEAACLRCTQRGRCARELWAGTAADAYPEFCPNAARLDQLRHA
;
A
#
# COMPACT_ATOMS: atom_id res chain seq x y z
N MET A 1 3.47 -16.79 59.83
CA MET A 1 4.71 -17.13 59.11
C MET A 1 4.81 -16.11 58.00
N SER A 2 5.64 -15.08 58.20
CA SER A 2 5.86 -14.02 57.22
C SER A 2 7.07 -14.40 56.36
N ASP A 3 6.95 -14.25 55.05
CA ASP A 3 8.02 -14.50 54.09
C ASP A 3 9.25 -13.62 54.39
N PRO A 4 10.49 -14.14 54.26
CA PRO A 4 11.72 -13.41 54.60
C PRO A 4 12.16 -12.37 53.54
N ALA A 5 11.27 -11.99 52.61
CA ALA A 5 11.62 -11.23 51.41
C ALA A 5 11.26 -9.73 51.48
N ASP A 6 11.07 -9.17 52.68
CA ASP A 6 10.67 -7.76 52.85
C ASP A 6 11.62 -7.00 53.78
N THR A 7 12.90 -7.41 53.82
CA THR A 7 13.95 -6.63 54.49
C THR A 7 14.55 -5.69 53.45
N PRO A 8 14.31 -4.36 53.53
CA PRO A 8 14.85 -3.42 52.56
C PRO A 8 16.38 -3.48 52.57
N ASP A 9 16.99 -3.50 51.37
CA ASP A 9 18.44 -3.47 51.22
C ASP A 9 18.98 -2.24 51.99
N PRO A 10 19.94 -2.41 52.91
CA PRO A 10 20.55 -1.30 53.64
C PRO A 10 21.13 -0.20 52.73
N PHE A 11 21.49 -0.54 51.50
CA PHE A 11 22.02 0.36 50.48
C PHE A 11 20.98 0.85 49.48
N ASP A 12 19.76 0.29 49.50
CA ASP A 12 18.62 0.77 48.73
C ASP A 12 17.31 0.70 49.54
N PRO A 13 17.18 1.49 50.62
CA PRO A 13 16.08 1.37 51.58
C PRO A 13 14.70 1.66 50.98
N PHE A 14 14.69 2.34 49.83
CA PHE A 14 13.50 2.76 49.10
C PHE A 14 13.32 2.01 47.76
N GLY A 15 14.16 1.01 47.48
CA GLY A 15 14.06 0.19 46.26
C GLY A 15 14.32 0.93 44.95
N VAL A 16 14.97 2.10 45.01
CA VAL A 16 15.22 3.00 43.86
C VAL A 16 16.26 2.40 42.91
N ILE A 17 17.31 1.78 43.44
CA ILE A 17 18.35 1.13 42.63
C ILE A 17 17.78 -0.12 41.95
N ALA A 18 17.01 -0.92 42.68
CA ALA A 18 16.33 -2.09 42.13
C ALA A 18 15.34 -1.68 41.01
N SER A 19 14.49 -0.68 41.28
CA SER A 19 13.54 -0.13 40.30
C SER A 19 14.28 0.40 39.07
N MET A 20 15.37 1.15 39.26
CA MET A 20 16.17 1.68 38.15
C MET A 20 16.79 0.56 37.32
N GLY A 21 17.21 -0.54 37.93
CA GLY A 21 17.68 -1.75 37.24
C GLY A 21 16.59 -2.39 36.37
N GLU A 22 15.36 -2.50 36.87
CA GLU A 22 14.21 -2.99 36.10
C GLU A 22 13.88 -2.07 34.93
N TRP A 23 13.86 -0.75 35.15
CA TRP A 23 13.68 0.25 34.09
C TRP A 23 14.76 0.14 33.01
N CYS A 24 16.03 -0.04 33.39
CA CYS A 24 17.12 -0.25 32.44
C CYS A 24 16.95 -1.54 31.63
N CYS A 25 16.44 -2.61 32.23
CA CYS A 25 16.16 -3.87 31.53
C CYS A 25 15.03 -3.70 30.51
N LEU A 26 13.93 -3.02 30.88
CA LEU A 26 12.82 -2.72 29.98
C LEU A 26 13.26 -1.85 28.81
N LEU A 27 14.09 -0.83 29.04
CA LEU A 27 14.63 0.03 27.99
C LEU A 27 15.52 -0.74 27.02
N LYS A 28 16.32 -1.69 27.51
CA LYS A 28 17.15 -2.54 26.66
C LYS A 28 16.30 -3.45 25.77
N ALA A 29 15.32 -4.14 26.35
CA ALA A 29 14.39 -4.98 25.59
C ALA A 29 13.61 -4.18 24.53
N ALA A 30 13.15 -2.96 24.87
CA ALA A 30 12.47 -2.08 23.92
C ALA A 30 13.39 -1.61 22.77
N ARG A 31 14.69 -1.46 23.04
CA ARG A 31 15.68 -1.15 22.00
C ARG A 31 15.92 -2.33 21.08
N GLU A 32 16.12 -3.53 21.63
CA GLU A 32 16.32 -4.76 20.85
C GLU A 32 15.11 -5.04 19.94
N LEU A 33 13.88 -4.89 20.46
CA LEU A 33 12.65 -5.01 19.66
C LEU A 33 12.59 -3.97 18.53
N ARG A 34 13.03 -2.74 18.77
CA ARG A 34 13.09 -1.68 17.75
C ARG A 34 14.14 -1.98 16.68
N GLU A 35 15.28 -2.55 17.05
CA GLU A 35 16.33 -2.92 16.10
C GLU A 35 15.86 -4.07 15.19
N VAL A 36 15.21 -5.09 15.76
CA VAL A 36 14.60 -6.19 14.99
C VAL A 36 13.45 -5.70 14.09
N ASP A 37 12.59 -4.79 14.58
CA ASP A 37 11.52 -4.18 13.78
C ASP A 37 12.11 -3.36 12.61
N GLY A 38 13.20 -2.63 12.86
CA GLY A 38 13.93 -1.88 11.84
C GLY A 38 14.52 -2.77 10.75
N GLU A 39 15.18 -3.86 11.12
CA GLU A 39 15.79 -4.83 10.18
C GLU A 39 14.73 -5.55 9.35
N MET A 40 13.62 -5.98 9.99
CA MET A 40 12.50 -6.61 9.30
C MET A 40 11.80 -5.62 8.36
N MET A 41 11.59 -4.38 8.79
CA MET A 41 11.03 -3.31 7.95
C MET A 41 11.93 -2.98 6.76
N ALA A 42 13.25 -2.88 6.97
CA ALA A 42 14.23 -2.67 5.91
C ALA A 42 14.19 -3.83 4.91
N THR A 43 14.15 -5.07 5.37
CA THR A 43 14.06 -6.26 4.52
C THR A 43 12.75 -6.29 3.71
N MET A 44 11.62 -5.92 4.32
CA MET A 44 10.33 -5.82 3.61
C MET A 44 10.34 -4.70 2.56
N LEU A 45 10.93 -3.55 2.88
CA LEU A 45 11.09 -2.44 1.94
C LEU A 45 12.04 -2.80 0.81
N GLU A 46 13.17 -3.47 1.08
CA GLU A 46 14.10 -3.95 0.07
C GLU A 46 13.46 -5.01 -0.84
N ALA A 47 12.71 -5.97 -0.29
CA ALA A 47 11.95 -6.94 -1.07
C ALA A 47 10.87 -6.27 -1.94
N SER A 48 10.21 -5.23 -1.43
CA SER A 48 9.24 -4.44 -2.19
C SER A 48 9.91 -3.62 -3.29
N ALA A 49 11.09 -3.05 -3.04
CA ALA A 49 11.86 -2.24 -3.99
C ALA A 49 12.53 -3.11 -5.06
N ALA A 50 12.95 -4.33 -4.72
CA ALA A 50 13.45 -5.31 -5.67
C ALA A 50 12.36 -5.84 -6.61
N GLY A 51 11.09 -5.78 -6.18
CA GLY A 51 9.92 -6.19 -6.99
C GLY A 51 9.18 -5.06 -7.70
N LEU A 52 9.36 -3.80 -7.27
CA LEU A 52 8.67 -2.63 -7.82
C LEU A 52 9.70 -1.57 -8.22
N ALA A 53 9.85 -1.36 -9.53
CA ALA A 53 10.35 -0.08 -10.00
C ALA A 53 9.52 1.02 -9.34
N PRO A 54 10.13 2.10 -8.79
CA PRO A 54 9.38 3.16 -8.14
C PRO A 54 8.29 3.63 -9.10
N VAL A 55 7.04 3.38 -8.72
CA VAL A 55 5.87 3.81 -9.49
C VAL A 55 5.91 5.33 -9.41
N GLY A 56 6.47 5.96 -10.44
CA GLY A 56 6.54 7.40 -10.53
C GLY A 56 5.14 8.02 -10.37
N PRO A 57 5.04 9.29 -9.97
CA PRO A 57 3.75 9.97 -9.83
C PRO A 57 2.87 9.84 -11.09
N ASP A 58 3.51 9.79 -12.26
CA ASP A 58 2.85 9.49 -13.53
C ASP A 58 2.19 8.11 -13.53
N ALA A 59 2.90 7.05 -13.14
CA ALA A 59 2.36 5.70 -13.11
C ALA A 59 1.16 5.57 -12.15
N VAL A 60 1.14 6.28 -11.02
CA VAL A 60 -0.03 6.36 -10.13
C VAL A 60 -1.20 7.09 -10.80
N ALA A 61 -0.95 8.23 -11.44
CA ALA A 61 -1.98 8.98 -12.18
C ALA A 61 -2.57 8.14 -13.32
N ASN A 62 -1.76 7.30 -13.93
CA ASN A 62 -2.14 6.44 -15.06
C ASN A 62 -3.05 5.28 -14.65
N VAL A 63 -2.72 4.58 -13.57
CA VAL A 63 -3.59 3.53 -13.00
C VAL A 63 -4.91 4.15 -12.52
N ARG A 64 -4.89 5.39 -12.03
CA ARG A 64 -6.12 6.12 -11.68
C ARG A 64 -6.98 6.45 -12.89
N SER A 65 -6.37 6.76 -14.05
CA SER A 65 -7.09 7.10 -15.28
C SER A 65 -7.92 5.93 -15.82
N ILE A 66 -7.38 4.70 -15.83
CA ILE A 66 -8.16 3.53 -16.26
C ILE A 66 -9.33 3.23 -15.31
N ALA A 67 -9.12 3.32 -14.00
CA ALA A 67 -10.19 3.16 -13.02
C ALA A 67 -11.28 4.24 -13.15
N ASN A 68 -10.91 5.48 -13.49
CA ASN A 68 -11.87 6.55 -13.78
C ASN A 68 -12.71 6.26 -15.03
N LEU A 69 -12.07 5.79 -16.12
CA LEU A 69 -12.78 5.41 -17.34
C LEU A 69 -13.74 4.24 -17.11
N MET A 70 -13.31 3.22 -16.37
CA MET A 70 -14.19 2.11 -16.00
C MET A 70 -15.42 2.59 -15.23
N ARG A 71 -15.24 3.53 -14.29
CA ARG A 71 -16.38 4.13 -13.56
C ARG A 71 -17.30 4.94 -14.47
N SER A 72 -16.79 5.69 -15.44
CA SER A 72 -17.65 6.38 -16.41
C SER A 72 -18.44 5.41 -17.30
N LEU A 73 -17.98 4.16 -17.43
CA LEU A 73 -18.67 3.08 -18.14
C LEU A 73 -19.60 2.25 -17.24
N ASN A 74 -19.81 2.67 -15.99
CA ASN A 74 -20.59 1.97 -14.96
C ASN A 74 -20.04 0.57 -14.61
N LEU A 75 -18.74 0.35 -14.73
CA LEU A 75 -18.08 -0.87 -14.29
C LEU A 75 -17.66 -0.75 -12.81
N ASP A 76 -17.97 -1.79 -12.02
CA ASP A 76 -17.44 -1.93 -10.66
C ASP A 76 -15.99 -2.42 -10.70
N VAL A 77 -15.06 -1.48 -10.51
CA VAL A 77 -13.62 -1.73 -10.54
C VAL A 77 -13.20 -2.75 -9.47
N GLU A 78 -13.80 -2.70 -8.29
CA GLU A 78 -13.43 -3.58 -7.18
C GLU A 78 -13.99 -4.99 -7.36
N ALA A 79 -15.20 -5.11 -7.91
CA ALA A 79 -15.71 -6.42 -8.33
C ALA A 79 -14.83 -7.04 -9.43
N ILE A 80 -14.36 -6.24 -10.41
CA ILE A 80 -13.47 -6.72 -11.49
C ILE A 80 -12.12 -7.16 -10.92
N ARG A 81 -11.52 -6.38 -10.02
CA ARG A 81 -10.28 -6.74 -9.31
C ARG A 81 -10.38 -8.08 -8.58
N ARG A 82 -11.53 -8.35 -7.95
CA ARG A 82 -11.77 -9.62 -7.25
C ARG A 82 -12.06 -10.79 -8.20
N ARG A 83 -12.91 -10.60 -9.22
CA ARG A 83 -13.34 -11.69 -10.12
C ARG A 83 -12.31 -12.04 -11.19
N ALA A 84 -11.54 -11.05 -11.67
CA ALA A 84 -10.64 -11.18 -12.81
C ALA A 84 -9.36 -10.34 -12.59
N PRO A 85 -8.51 -10.70 -11.61
CA PRO A 85 -7.31 -9.95 -11.28
C PRO A 85 -6.31 -9.87 -12.44
N GLU A 86 -6.21 -10.92 -13.27
CA GLU A 86 -5.34 -10.93 -14.46
C GLU A 86 -5.81 -9.92 -15.52
N ALA A 87 -7.11 -9.89 -15.81
CA ALA A 87 -7.68 -8.92 -16.74
C ALA A 87 -7.46 -7.47 -16.25
N MET A 88 -7.58 -7.22 -14.94
CA MET A 88 -7.28 -5.90 -14.38
C MET A 88 -5.80 -5.51 -14.56
N ARG A 89 -4.87 -6.44 -14.29
CA ARG A 89 -3.43 -6.20 -14.50
C ARG A 89 -3.11 -5.89 -15.95
N GLU A 90 -3.76 -6.57 -16.90
CA GLU A 90 -3.60 -6.27 -18.33
C GLU A 90 -4.10 -4.86 -18.68
N LEU A 91 -5.27 -4.48 -18.19
CA LEU A 91 -5.83 -3.13 -18.41
C LEU A 91 -4.89 -2.05 -17.86
N GLU A 92 -4.39 -2.24 -16.64
CA GLU A 92 -3.45 -1.32 -15.98
C GLU A 92 -2.13 -1.25 -16.76
N ALA A 93 -1.55 -2.39 -17.17
CA ALA A 93 -0.30 -2.44 -17.94
C ALA A 93 -0.41 -1.79 -19.33
N ALA A 94 -1.53 -2.00 -20.04
CA ALA A 94 -1.80 -1.34 -21.31
C ALA A 94 -2.02 0.17 -21.13
N CYS A 95 -2.75 0.57 -20.09
CA CYS A 95 -2.93 1.98 -19.76
C CYS A 95 -1.59 2.64 -19.40
N LEU A 96 -0.72 1.94 -18.67
CA LEU A 96 0.62 2.40 -18.28
C LEU A 96 1.52 2.75 -19.47
N ARG A 97 1.33 2.12 -20.64
CA ARG A 97 2.10 2.39 -21.87
C ARG A 97 1.39 3.32 -22.88
N CYS A 98 0.20 3.81 -22.55
CA CYS A 98 -0.60 4.62 -23.47
C CYS A 98 0.02 6.00 -23.75
N THR A 99 -0.01 6.45 -25.00
CA THR A 99 0.44 7.78 -25.43
C THR A 99 -0.69 8.82 -25.50
N GLN A 100 -1.96 8.38 -25.57
CA GLN A 100 -3.16 9.23 -25.69
C GLN A 100 -3.72 9.71 -24.34
N ARG A 101 -2.86 9.88 -23.33
CA ARG A 101 -3.27 10.16 -21.94
C ARG A 101 -3.88 11.53 -21.74
N GLY A 102 -3.30 12.54 -22.36
CA GLY A 102 -3.83 13.91 -22.30
C GLY A 102 -5.24 14.00 -22.87
N ARG A 103 -5.52 13.25 -23.95
CA ARG A 103 -6.88 13.08 -24.48
C ARG A 103 -7.77 12.38 -23.46
N CYS A 104 -7.37 11.23 -22.92
CA CYS A 104 -8.13 10.51 -21.90
C CYS A 104 -8.54 11.41 -20.73
N ALA A 105 -7.58 12.15 -20.15
CA ALA A 105 -7.83 13.05 -19.03
C ALA A 105 -8.81 14.17 -19.40
N ARG A 106 -8.69 14.75 -20.60
CA ARG A 106 -9.60 15.78 -21.10
C ARG A 106 -11.01 15.25 -21.27
N GLU A 107 -11.19 14.09 -21.90
CA GLU A 107 -12.52 13.49 -22.08
C GLU A 107 -13.14 13.08 -20.73
N LEU A 108 -12.32 12.60 -19.79
CA LEU A 108 -12.77 12.28 -18.42
C LEU A 108 -13.25 13.54 -17.68
N TRP A 109 -12.51 14.65 -17.81
CA TRP A 109 -12.89 15.93 -17.20
C TRP A 109 -14.14 16.53 -17.84
N ALA A 110 -14.28 16.39 -19.16
CA ALA A 110 -15.45 16.85 -19.92
C ALA A 110 -16.69 15.95 -19.75
N GLY A 111 -16.55 14.77 -19.15
CA GLY A 111 -17.63 13.78 -19.00
C GLY A 111 -17.96 13.01 -20.29
N THR A 112 -17.17 13.17 -21.36
CA THR A 112 -17.36 12.56 -22.68
C THR A 112 -16.59 11.26 -22.87
N ALA A 113 -15.78 10.86 -21.88
CA ALA A 113 -14.92 9.68 -21.97
C ALA A 113 -15.67 8.39 -22.29
N ALA A 114 -16.90 8.21 -21.79
CA ALA A 114 -17.71 7.02 -22.03
C ALA A 114 -18.07 6.82 -23.51
N ASP A 115 -18.16 7.90 -24.28
CA ASP A 115 -18.48 7.84 -25.71
C ASP A 115 -17.22 7.90 -26.58
N ALA A 116 -16.20 8.66 -26.15
CA ALA A 116 -15.01 8.95 -26.94
C ALA A 116 -13.89 7.91 -26.81
N TYR A 117 -13.87 7.07 -25.77
CA TYR A 117 -12.77 6.12 -25.54
C TYR A 117 -12.49 5.13 -26.69
N PRO A 118 -13.46 4.67 -27.52
CA PRO A 118 -13.18 3.71 -28.59
C PRO A 118 -12.22 4.27 -29.64
N GLU A 119 -12.13 5.60 -29.76
CA GLU A 119 -11.31 6.26 -30.77
C GLU A 119 -9.82 6.35 -30.41
N PHE A 120 -9.46 6.21 -29.14
CA PHE A 120 -8.08 6.46 -28.69
C PHE A 120 -7.57 5.49 -27.62
N CYS A 121 -8.44 4.79 -26.91
CA CYS A 121 -8.04 3.98 -25.77
C CYS A 121 -7.55 2.60 -26.25
N PRO A 122 -6.32 2.18 -25.90
CA PRO A 122 -5.82 0.84 -26.25
C PRO A 122 -6.56 -0.29 -25.53
N ASN A 123 -7.37 0.03 -24.51
CA ASN A 123 -8.18 -0.92 -23.76
C ASN A 123 -9.63 -1.03 -24.27
N ALA A 124 -10.02 -0.31 -25.33
CA ALA A 124 -11.43 -0.21 -25.74
C ALA A 124 -12.11 -1.57 -25.88
N ALA A 125 -11.53 -2.48 -26.67
CA ALA A 125 -12.09 -3.82 -26.87
C ALA A 125 -12.22 -4.65 -25.58
N ARG A 126 -11.27 -4.56 -24.65
CA ARG A 126 -11.33 -5.27 -23.36
C ARG A 126 -12.40 -4.67 -22.44
N LEU A 127 -12.54 -3.35 -22.44
CA LEU A 127 -13.57 -2.65 -21.67
C LEU A 127 -14.97 -3.03 -22.19
N ASP A 128 -15.16 -3.13 -23.50
CA ASP A 128 -16.42 -3.57 -24.11
C ASP A 128 -16.79 -4.98 -23.68
N GLN A 129 -15.83 -5.90 -23.70
CA GLN A 129 -16.04 -7.28 -23.21
C GLN A 129 -16.50 -7.30 -21.75
N LEU A 130 -15.87 -6.50 -20.88
CA LEU A 130 -16.23 -6.42 -19.46
C LEU A 130 -17.61 -5.79 -19.22
N ARG A 131 -18.10 -4.94 -20.12
CA ARG A 131 -19.45 -4.35 -20.06
C ARG A 131 -20.56 -5.32 -20.43
N HIS A 132 -20.23 -6.36 -21.18
CA HIS A 132 -21.18 -7.36 -21.67
C HIS A 132 -21.06 -8.73 -20.97
N ALA A 133 -20.20 -8.83 -19.95
CA ALA A 133 -19.89 -10.06 -19.21
C ALA A 133 -20.37 -10.02 -17.76
#